data_AF-A0A2H9Q142-F1
#
_entry.id   AF-A0A2H9Q142-F1
#
_cell.length_a   1.000
_cell.length_b   1.000
_cell.length_c   1.000
_cell.angle_alpha   90.00
_cell.angle_beta   90.00
_cell.angle_gamma   90.00
#
_symmetry.space_group_name_H-M   'P 1'
#
loop_
_entity.id
_entity.type
_entity.pdbx_description
1 polymer ?
#
loop_
_entity_poly.entity_id
_entity_poly.type
_entity_poly.pdbx_seq_one_letter_code
_entity_poly.pdbx_strand_id
1 'polypeptide(L)'
;MDCCGNKKSDKNKEVHEMSPKEKSVLLGVLAGLGLIGFYLGIISIFQGFNFALMNLRSLWYLIFPLVIGFGTQIGFFVSIKTHAKMTGTVAATGGISGGSMIACCSHFLLNIIPIAGVSGLAIFLVKYQSWFLVFGILSNVLGITLMVKHKNGMKERRFLNNE
;
A
#
# COMPACT_ATOMS: atom_id res chain seq x y z
N MET A 1 38.14 -36.34 1.90
CA MET A 1 36.81 -36.07 2.48
C MET A 1 36.31 -34.79 1.86
N ASP A 2 35.76 -34.95 0.67
CA ASP A 2 35.15 -33.91 -0.14
C ASP A 2 33.74 -33.61 0.38
N CYS A 3 33.41 -32.32 0.48
CA CYS A 3 32.02 -31.88 0.52
C CYS A 3 31.87 -30.66 -0.37
N CYS A 4 31.39 -30.92 -1.60
CA CYS A 4 30.54 -30.08 -2.45
C CYS A 4 30.94 -28.59 -2.60
N GLY A 5 31.25 -28.09 -3.79
CA GLY A 5 30.68 -28.46 -5.08
C GLY A 5 30.20 -27.19 -5.78
N ASN A 6 30.79 -26.94 -6.95
CA ASN A 6 30.22 -26.21 -8.07
C ASN A 6 30.04 -24.68 -7.98
N LYS A 7 31.15 -23.95 -8.02
CA LYS A 7 31.21 -22.62 -8.67
C LYS A 7 31.25 -22.83 -10.19
N LYS A 8 30.14 -22.55 -10.89
CA LYS A 8 30.10 -21.92 -12.23
C LYS A 8 28.73 -22.15 -12.86
N SER A 9 27.96 -21.07 -13.01
CA SER A 9 27.46 -20.64 -14.32
C SER A 9 26.65 -19.36 -14.13
N ASP A 10 27.35 -18.30 -13.70
CA ASP A 10 26.86 -16.93 -13.80
C ASP A 10 27.14 -16.46 -15.24
N LYS A 11 26.17 -16.72 -16.13
CA LYS A 11 26.11 -16.13 -17.47
C LYS A 11 24.66 -15.78 -17.76
N ASN A 12 24.45 -14.53 -18.13
CA ASN A 12 23.21 -13.94 -18.66
C ASN A 12 22.08 -13.68 -17.67
N LYS A 13 22.28 -12.66 -16.83
CA LYS A 13 21.27 -11.61 -16.66
C LYS A 13 21.92 -10.39 -16.05
N GLU A 14 22.17 -9.38 -16.87
CA GLU A 14 22.34 -7.99 -16.42
C GLU A 14 21.01 -7.50 -15.83
N VAL A 15 20.58 -8.11 -14.73
CA VAL A 15 19.57 -7.54 -13.86
C VAL A 15 20.36 -6.62 -12.97
N HIS A 16 20.31 -5.32 -13.25
CA HIS A 16 20.74 -4.24 -12.36
C HIS A 16 20.69 -4.75 -10.90
N GLU A 17 21.85 -4.99 -10.27
CA GLU A 17 21.92 -5.38 -8.86
C GLU A 17 21.43 -4.19 -8.04
N MET A 18 20.12 -4.12 -7.90
CA MET A 18 19.46 -2.98 -7.30
C MET A 18 19.78 -3.00 -5.81
N SER A 19 20.35 -1.90 -5.33
CA SER A 19 20.72 -1.69 -3.92
C SER A 19 19.50 -1.96 -3.01
N PRO A 20 19.67 -2.45 -1.77
CA PRO A 20 18.55 -2.68 -0.84
C PRO A 20 17.61 -1.48 -0.69
N LYS A 21 18.16 -0.27 -0.84
CA LYS A 21 17.42 0.99 -0.81
C LYS A 21 16.59 1.20 -2.09
N GLU A 22 17.16 0.91 -3.25
CA GLU A 22 16.49 1.01 -4.55
C GLU A 22 15.37 -0.04 -4.68
N LYS A 23 15.59 -1.27 -4.19
CA LYS A 23 14.57 -2.33 -4.13
C LYS A 23 13.36 -1.89 -3.30
N SER A 24 13.61 -1.21 -2.19
CA SER A 24 12.56 -0.69 -1.30
C SER A 24 11.73 0.40 -1.99
N VAL A 25 12.38 1.34 -2.67
CA VAL A 25 11.69 2.40 -3.43
C VAL A 25 10.89 1.80 -4.59
N LEU A 26 11.49 0.89 -5.35
CA LEU A 26 10.83 0.23 -6.47
C LEU A 26 9.57 -0.53 -6.03
N LEU A 27 9.66 -1.30 -4.93
CA LEU A 27 8.50 -2.02 -4.39
C LEU A 27 7.41 -1.08 -3.87
N GLY A 28 7.78 0.05 -3.25
CA GLY A 28 6.82 1.08 -2.83
C GLY A 28 6.07 1.70 -4.01
N VAL A 29 6.80 2.07 -5.08
CA VAL A 29 6.20 2.61 -6.31
C VAL A 29 5.30 1.57 -6.97
N LEU A 30 5.76 0.32 -7.08
CA LEU A 30 4.98 -0.76 -7.68
C LEU A 30 3.70 -1.03 -6.88
N ALA A 31 3.76 -0.97 -5.55
CA ALA A 31 2.59 -1.11 -4.70
C ALA A 31 1.57 0.03 -4.89
N GLY A 32 2.04 1.28 -5.00
CA GLY A 32 1.18 2.42 -5.30
C GLY A 32 0.51 2.33 -6.67
N LEU A 33 1.28 1.98 -7.71
CA LEU A 33 0.75 1.74 -9.06
C LEU A 33 -0.24 0.57 -9.08
N GLY A 34 0.06 -0.50 -8.36
CA GLY A 34 -0.84 -1.65 -8.20
C GLY A 34 -2.16 -1.25 -7.54
N LEU A 35 -2.13 -0.36 -6.55
CA LEU A 35 -3.34 0.13 -5.87
C LEU A 35 -4.21 0.99 -6.79
N ILE A 36 -3.61 1.87 -7.60
CA ILE A 36 -4.34 2.63 -8.63
C ILE A 36 -4.90 1.69 -9.70
N GLY A 37 -4.09 0.75 -10.19
CA GLY A 37 -4.50 -0.23 -11.18
C GLY A 37 -5.66 -1.09 -10.68
N PHE A 38 -5.63 -1.50 -9.42
CA PHE A 38 -6.72 -2.20 -8.76
C PHE A 38 -8.00 -1.35 -8.70
N TYR A 39 -7.89 -0.10 -8.25
CA TYR A 39 -9.03 0.83 -8.20
C TYR A 39 -9.67 1.01 -9.59
N LEU A 40 -8.86 1.32 -10.61
CA LEU A 40 -9.34 1.51 -11.97
C LEU A 40 -9.92 0.22 -12.55
N GLY A 41 -9.27 -0.92 -12.32
CA GLY A 41 -9.69 -2.22 -12.82
C GLY A 41 -11.07 -2.62 -12.28
N ILE A 42 -11.25 -2.54 -10.96
CA ILE A 42 -12.56 -2.86 -10.34
C ILE A 42 -13.65 -1.95 -10.90
N ILE A 43 -13.47 -0.63 -10.87
CA ILE A 43 -14.54 0.28 -11.33
C ILE A 43 -14.81 0.11 -12.82
N SER A 44 -13.77 -0.12 -13.63
CA SER A 44 -13.94 -0.33 -15.08
C SER A 44 -14.72 -1.59 -15.40
N ILE A 45 -14.51 -2.68 -14.64
CA ILE A 45 -15.25 -3.95 -14.83
C ILE A 45 -16.75 -3.77 -14.52
N PHE A 46 -17.08 -3.04 -13.45
CA PHE A 46 -18.47 -2.96 -12.96
C PHE A 46 -19.28 -1.80 -13.57
N GLN A 47 -18.65 -0.66 -13.87
CA GLN A 47 -19.32 0.57 -14.30
C GLN A 47 -18.79 1.13 -15.63
N GLY A 48 -17.74 0.53 -16.18
CA GLY A 48 -17.09 0.98 -17.40
C GLY A 48 -15.96 1.99 -17.17
N PHE A 49 -15.04 2.04 -18.14
CA PHE A 49 -13.80 2.81 -18.03
C PHE A 49 -14.02 4.33 -17.94
N ASN A 50 -14.97 4.88 -18.70
CA ASN A 50 -15.29 6.31 -18.65
C ASN A 50 -15.77 6.73 -17.25
N PHE A 51 -16.58 5.89 -16.62
CA PHE A 51 -17.06 6.13 -15.26
C PHE A 51 -15.91 6.07 -14.25
N ALA A 52 -14.98 5.11 -14.40
CA ALA A 52 -13.79 5.00 -13.55
C ALA A 52 -12.93 6.27 -13.57
N LEU A 53 -12.69 6.85 -14.76
CA LEU A 53 -11.94 8.09 -14.90
C LEU A 53 -12.67 9.30 -14.30
N MET A 54 -13.98 9.39 -14.48
CA MET A 54 -14.79 10.47 -13.91
C MET A 54 -14.80 10.40 -12.38
N ASN A 55 -14.93 9.20 -11.82
CA ASN A 55 -14.87 8.95 -10.38
C ASN A 55 -13.47 9.27 -9.83
N LEU A 56 -12.41 8.84 -10.52
CA LEU A 56 -11.02 9.15 -10.15
C LEU A 56 -10.77 10.66 -10.12
N ARG A 57 -11.27 11.40 -11.11
CA ARG A 57 -11.15 12.87 -11.13
C ARG A 57 -11.89 13.52 -9.96
N SER A 58 -13.09 13.02 -9.65
CA SER A 58 -13.89 13.54 -8.53
C SER A 58 -13.18 13.31 -7.18
N LEU A 59 -12.60 12.12 -6.97
CA LEU A 59 -11.99 11.72 -5.70
C LEU A 59 -10.46 11.79 -5.70
N TRP A 60 -9.84 12.42 -6.70
CA TRP A 60 -8.38 12.52 -6.84
C TRP A 60 -7.75 12.95 -5.52
N TYR A 61 -8.26 14.05 -4.93
CA TYR A 61 -7.70 14.66 -3.73
C TYR A 61 -7.65 13.72 -2.52
N LEU A 62 -8.40 12.61 -2.52
CA LEU A 62 -8.30 11.55 -1.50
C LEU A 62 -7.49 10.35 -2.00
N ILE A 63 -7.69 9.93 -3.24
CA ILE A 63 -7.05 8.73 -3.81
C ILE A 63 -5.54 8.92 -3.93
N PHE A 64 -5.06 10.06 -4.44
CA PHE A 64 -3.63 10.27 -4.65
C PHE A 64 -2.84 10.32 -3.33
N PRO A 65 -3.26 11.08 -2.30
CA PRO A 65 -2.59 11.02 -0.99
C PRO A 65 -2.61 9.62 -0.38
N LEU A 66 -3.71 8.88 -0.53
CA LEU A 66 -3.80 7.50 -0.05
C LEU A 66 -2.81 6.58 -0.76
N VAL A 67 -2.71 6.68 -2.09
CA VAL A 67 -1.78 5.88 -2.91
C VAL A 67 -0.33 6.21 -2.58
N ILE A 68 0.01 7.50 -2.49
CA ILE A 68 1.36 7.96 -2.15
C ILE A 68 1.72 7.46 -0.74
N GLY A 69 0.79 7.58 0.21
CA GLY A 69 0.95 7.11 1.58
C GLY A 69 1.19 5.60 1.64
N PHE A 70 0.32 4.83 0.99
CA PHE A 70 0.41 3.37 0.93
C PHE A 70 1.73 2.90 0.30
N GLY A 71 2.11 3.47 -0.86
CA GLY A 71 3.36 3.14 -1.53
C GLY A 71 4.60 3.49 -0.68
N THR A 72 4.60 4.67 -0.06
CA THR A 72 5.65 5.07 0.89
C THR A 72 5.74 4.08 2.05
N GLN A 73 4.59 3.68 2.60
CA GLN A 73 4.50 2.76 3.72
C GLN A 73 5.07 1.38 3.38
N ILE A 74 4.76 0.84 2.19
CA ILE A 74 5.34 -0.41 1.69
C ILE A 74 6.85 -0.28 1.45
N GLY A 75 7.31 0.86 0.90
CA GLY A 75 8.75 1.10 0.71
C GLY A 75 9.53 1.10 2.03
N PHE A 76 9.01 1.79 3.05
CA PHE A 76 9.59 1.75 4.39
C PHE A 76 9.53 0.36 5.01
N PHE A 77 8.43 -0.37 4.83
CA PHE A 77 8.29 -1.73 5.33
C PHE A 77 9.39 -2.66 4.81
N VAL A 78 9.63 -2.66 3.50
CA VAL A 78 10.70 -3.48 2.89
C VAL A 78 12.06 -3.12 3.48
N SER A 79 12.31 -1.83 3.71
CA SER A 79 13.57 -1.35 4.28
C SER A 79 13.77 -1.73 5.75
N ILE A 80 12.69 -1.93 6.52
CA ILE A 80 12.75 -2.13 7.98
C ILE A 80 12.19 -3.52 8.38
N LYS A 81 11.91 -4.41 7.42
CA LYS A 81 11.20 -5.69 7.64
C LYS A 81 11.86 -6.62 8.65
N THR A 82 13.15 -6.41 8.92
CA THR A 82 13.93 -7.14 9.93
C THR A 82 13.57 -6.77 11.37
N HIS A 83 12.83 -5.68 11.59
CA HIS A 83 12.40 -5.24 12.92
C HIS A 83 10.94 -5.64 13.21
N ALA A 84 10.76 -6.72 13.96
CA ALA A 84 9.44 -7.28 14.31
C ALA A 84 8.47 -6.24 14.93
N LYS A 85 8.98 -5.28 15.71
CA LYS A 85 8.16 -4.23 16.35
C LYS A 85 7.46 -3.30 15.34
N MET A 86 8.05 -3.07 14.17
CA MET A 86 7.47 -2.19 13.16
C MET A 86 6.56 -2.94 12.19
N THR A 87 6.85 -4.23 11.94
CA THR A 87 6.06 -5.08 11.03
C THR A 87 4.57 -5.11 11.38
N GLY A 88 4.21 -5.26 12.67
CA GLY A 88 2.80 -5.25 13.09
C GLY A 88 2.11 -3.90 12.87
N THR A 89 2.81 -2.79 13.14
CA THR A 89 2.28 -1.43 12.92
C THR A 89 2.06 -1.16 11.43
N VAL A 90 3.02 -1.55 10.58
CA VAL A 90 2.89 -1.39 9.12
C VAL A 90 1.73 -2.24 8.60
N ALA A 91 1.63 -3.51 9.02
CA ALA A 91 0.57 -4.40 8.57
C ALA A 91 -0.81 -3.85 8.96
N ALA A 92 -0.98 -3.35 10.19
CA ALA A 92 -2.23 -2.74 10.64
C ALA A 92 -2.57 -1.48 9.83
N THR A 93 -1.65 -0.52 9.76
CA THR A 93 -1.94 0.77 9.13
C THR A 93 -2.07 0.67 7.60
N GLY A 94 -1.27 -0.19 6.97
CA GLY A 94 -1.37 -0.51 5.55
C GLY A 94 -2.63 -1.30 5.23
N GLY A 95 -3.03 -2.22 6.13
CA GLY A 95 -4.29 -2.95 6.05
C GLY A 95 -5.51 -2.03 6.13
N ILE A 96 -5.49 -1.02 6.99
CA ILE A 96 -6.55 0.00 7.05
C ILE A 96 -6.59 0.82 5.76
N SER A 97 -5.43 1.24 5.22
CA SER A 97 -5.39 1.97 3.94
C SER A 97 -5.89 1.13 2.76
N GLY A 98 -5.42 -0.11 2.63
CA GLY A 98 -5.85 -1.04 1.58
C GLY A 98 -7.32 -1.44 1.74
N GLY A 99 -7.75 -1.72 2.97
CA GLY A 99 -9.14 -2.01 3.31
C GLY A 99 -10.07 -0.84 3.03
N SER A 100 -9.62 0.39 3.25
CA SER A 100 -10.37 1.60 2.89
C SER A 100 -10.56 1.73 1.37
N MET A 101 -9.54 1.39 0.58
CA MET A 101 -9.67 1.33 -0.88
C MET A 101 -10.65 0.23 -1.31
N ILE A 102 -10.58 -0.96 -0.70
CA ILE A 102 -11.51 -2.06 -1.00
C ILE A 102 -12.94 -1.65 -0.64
N ALA A 103 -13.18 -1.11 0.55
CA ALA A 103 -14.49 -0.65 0.99
C ALA A 103 -15.05 0.44 0.05
N CYS A 104 -14.19 1.36 -0.38
CA CYS A 104 -14.50 2.36 -1.39
C CYS A 104 -14.88 1.72 -2.74
N CYS A 105 -14.31 0.57 -3.13
CA CYS A 105 -14.70 -0.13 -4.36
C CYS A 105 -15.93 -1.04 -4.18
N SER A 106 -16.17 -1.55 -2.97
CA SER A 106 -17.23 -2.52 -2.68
C SER A 106 -18.64 -2.02 -2.98
N HIS A 107 -18.91 -0.71 -2.90
CA HIS A 107 -20.23 -0.19 -3.21
C HIS A 107 -20.64 -0.42 -4.68
N PHE A 108 -19.70 -0.57 -5.61
CA PHE A 108 -20.01 -0.93 -7.00
C PHE A 108 -20.44 -2.40 -7.13
N LEU A 109 -19.84 -3.29 -6.34
CA LEU A 109 -20.22 -4.70 -6.31
C LEU A 109 -21.63 -4.89 -5.76
N LEU A 110 -21.99 -4.13 -4.72
CA LEU A 110 -23.28 -4.27 -4.05
C LEU A 110 -24.46 -3.71 -4.86
N ASN A 111 -24.21 -2.85 -5.86
CA ASN A 111 -25.25 -2.36 -6.76
C ASN A 111 -25.76 -3.41 -7.76
N ILE A 112 -25.03 -4.51 -7.97
CA ILE A 112 -25.43 -5.58 -8.92
C ILE A 112 -26.23 -6.70 -8.26
N ILE A 113 -26.23 -6.79 -6.92
CA ILE A 113 -26.96 -7.84 -6.19
C ILE A 113 -28.23 -7.21 -5.58
N PRO A 114 -29.41 -7.36 -6.22
CA PRO A 114 -30.67 -6.85 -5.70
C PRO A 114 -31.19 -7.81 -4.61
N ILE A 115 -30.46 -7.90 -3.50
CA ILE A 115 -30.92 -8.54 -2.27
C ILE A 115 -31.26 -7.42 -1.30
N ALA A 116 -32.49 -7.40 -0.77
CA ALA A 116 -33.02 -6.30 0.04
C ALA A 116 -32.15 -5.91 1.26
N GLY A 117 -31.34 -6.83 1.80
CA GLY A 117 -30.37 -6.56 2.87
C GLY A 117 -29.03 -5.96 2.39
N VAL A 118 -28.64 -6.22 1.14
CA VAL A 118 -27.41 -5.71 0.53
C VAL A 118 -27.57 -4.26 0.09
N SER A 119 -28.79 -3.85 -0.27
CA SER A 119 -29.11 -2.48 -0.67
C SER A 119 -28.81 -1.44 0.42
N GLY A 120 -29.09 -1.77 1.70
CA GLY A 120 -28.78 -0.88 2.83
C GLY A 120 -27.27 -0.72 3.06
N LEU A 121 -26.51 -1.81 2.93
CA LEU A 121 -25.04 -1.78 3.02
C LEU A 121 -24.43 -1.01 1.85
N ALA A 122 -24.99 -1.13 0.64
CA ALA A 122 -24.56 -0.37 -0.53
C ALA A 122 -24.73 1.14 -0.31
N ILE A 123 -25.90 1.58 0.16
CA ILE A 123 -26.17 2.99 0.47
C ILE A 123 -25.22 3.50 1.56
N PHE A 124 -24.96 2.70 2.59
CA PHE A 124 -24.00 3.04 3.65
C PHE A 124 -22.58 3.22 3.08
N LEU A 125 -22.09 2.27 2.26
CA LEU A 125 -20.76 2.35 1.66
C LEU A 125 -20.61 3.54 0.71
N VAL A 126 -21.66 3.88 -0.06
CA VAL A 126 -21.68 5.09 -0.90
C VAL A 126 -21.60 6.35 -0.03
N LYS A 127 -22.47 6.45 0.99
CA LYS A 127 -22.56 7.65 1.84
C LYS A 127 -21.27 7.92 2.62
N TYR A 128 -20.59 6.86 3.06
CA TYR A 128 -19.37 6.97 3.86
C TYR A 128 -18.08 6.70 3.07
N GLN A 129 -18.14 6.59 1.75
CA GLN A 129 -16.99 6.33 0.87
C GLN A 129 -15.82 7.29 1.16
N SER A 130 -16.09 8.60 1.18
CA SER A 130 -15.06 9.60 1.47
C SER A 130 -14.48 9.46 2.87
N TRP A 131 -15.31 9.08 3.86
CA TRP A 131 -14.84 8.85 5.23
C TRP A 131 -13.88 7.67 5.31
N PHE A 132 -14.14 6.56 4.62
CA PHE A 132 -13.21 5.43 4.55
C PHE A 132 -11.87 5.87 3.97
N LEU A 133 -11.87 6.61 2.85
CA LEU A 133 -10.63 7.12 2.26
C LEU A 133 -9.87 8.04 3.23
N VAL A 134 -10.56 8.92 3.95
CA VAL A 134 -9.94 9.78 4.98
C VAL A 134 -9.31 8.94 6.08
N PHE A 135 -10.00 7.92 6.61
CA PHE A 135 -9.41 7.01 7.60
C PHE A 135 -8.19 6.25 7.05
N GLY A 136 -8.23 5.83 5.78
CA GLY A 136 -7.08 5.25 5.10
C GLY A 136 -5.88 6.19 5.02
N ILE A 137 -6.10 7.47 4.67
CA ILE A 137 -5.06 8.50 4.64
C ILE A 137 -4.48 8.73 6.03
N LEU A 138 -5.33 8.92 7.04
CA LEU A 138 -4.89 9.11 8.43
C LEU A 138 -4.05 7.93 8.91
N SER A 139 -4.46 6.71 8.56
CA SER A 139 -3.71 5.50 8.86
C SER A 139 -2.31 5.51 8.21
N ASN A 140 -2.20 5.89 6.93
CA ASN A 140 -0.89 6.04 6.27
C ASN A 140 -0.01 7.07 6.97
N VAL A 141 -0.56 8.23 7.33
CA VAL A 141 0.16 9.29 8.06
C VAL A 141 0.69 8.76 9.39
N LEU A 142 -0.14 8.06 10.16
CA LEU A 142 0.25 7.44 11.43
C LEU A 142 1.35 6.40 11.23
N GLY A 143 1.18 5.49 10.27
CA GLY A 143 2.16 4.45 9.94
C GLY A 143 3.52 5.04 9.59
N ILE A 144 3.55 6.02 8.67
CA ILE A 144 4.79 6.69 8.22
C ILE A 144 5.45 7.44 9.40
N THR A 145 4.67 8.19 10.18
CA THR A 145 5.18 8.96 11.34
C THR A 145 5.88 8.04 12.35
N LEU A 146 5.27 6.89 12.65
CA LEU A 146 5.86 5.90 13.56
C LEU A 146 7.15 5.29 13.00
N MET A 147 7.21 5.01 11.70
CA MET A 147 8.42 4.50 11.04
C MET A 147 9.56 5.52 11.05
N VAL A 148 9.27 6.79 10.76
CA VAL A 148 10.27 7.86 10.81
C VAL A 148 10.79 8.06 12.23
N LYS A 149 9.89 8.11 13.22
CA LYS A 149 10.27 8.23 14.64
C LYS A 149 11.14 7.07 15.09
N HIS A 150 10.81 5.84 14.69
CA HIS A 150 11.61 4.66 15.01
C HIS A 150 13.02 4.73 14.40
N LYS A 151 13.11 5.09 13.11
CA LYS A 151 14.40 5.25 12.40
C LYS A 151 15.29 6.32 13.05
N ASN A 152 14.71 7.45 13.43
CA ASN A 152 15.45 8.52 14.10
C ASN A 152 15.93 8.10 15.49
N GLY A 153 15.09 7.40 16.26
CA GLY A 153 15.48 6.87 17.57
C GLY A 153 16.62 5.85 17.49
N MET A 154 16.65 5.00 16.46
CA MET A 154 17.78 4.08 16.24
C MET A 154 19.07 4.81 15.84
N LYS A 155 18.96 5.84 15.01
CA LYS A 155 20.11 6.67 14.60
C LYS A 155 20.74 7.35 15.82
N GLU A 156 19.91 7.90 16.70
CA GLU A 156 20.34 8.57 17.93
C GLU A 156 21.08 7.61 18.88
N ARG A 157 20.49 6.44 19.17
CA ARG A 157 21.15 5.44 20.03
C ARG A 157 22.47 4.92 19.45
N ARG A 158 22.56 4.81 18.12
CA ARG A 158 23.82 4.44 17.49
C ARG A 158 24.85 5.54 17.72
N PHE A 159 24.50 6.81 17.58
CA PHE A 159 25.42 7.92 17.81
C PHE A 159 25.97 7.90 19.25
N LEU A 160 25.08 7.80 20.25
CA LEU A 160 25.45 7.75 21.67
C LEU A 160 26.31 6.54 22.09
N ASN A 161 26.26 5.43 21.36
CA ASN A 161 27.05 4.23 21.64
C ASN A 161 28.42 4.21 20.92
N ASN A 162 28.69 5.19 20.04
CA ASN A 162 29.96 5.30 19.32
C ASN A 162 30.84 6.47 19.82
N GLU A 163 30.39 7.21 20.84
CA GLU A 163 31.20 8.07 21.71
C GLU A 163 31.55 7.31 23.00
#